data_AF-A0A1I7V4J9-F1
#
_entry.id   AF-A0A1I7V4J9-F1
#
_cell.length_a   1.000
_cell.length_b   1.000
_cell.length_c   1.000
_cell.angle_alpha   90.00
_cell.angle_beta   90.00
_cell.angle_gamma   90.00
#
_symmetry.space_group_name_H-M   'P 1'
#
loop_
_entity.id
_entity.type
_entity.pdbx_description
1 polymer ?
#
loop_
_entity_poly.entity_id
_entity_poly.type
_entity_poly.pdbx_seq_one_letter_code
_entity_poly.pdbx_strand_id
1 'polypeptide(L)'
;VQGPSSSGPMTLSILKKAQTAAMNKISGVRKLRAPSHDGHVPEYGVNCAREIAVHMNRLDDWGPDVFKIDDLSKNHSLTVITFTLFRQRNLFKIFEIHQSTLVTYLLNLEHHYRNNHYHNFIHAADVAQSMHVLLMSPVLTEVFSDLEVLAAIFAGAVHDVDHPGFTNQYLINSNSELAIMYNDESVLEQHHLAVAFKLLQDSNCDFLANLSKKQRLQFRKIVIDMVLATDMSK
;
A
#
# COMPACT_ATOMS: atom_id res chain seq x y z
N VAL A 1 -50.85 38.85 8.75
CA VAL A 1 -49.86 38.40 7.75
C VAL A 1 -48.64 37.91 8.51
N GLN A 2 -48.38 36.59 8.42
CA GLN A 2 -47.31 35.87 9.13
C GLN A 2 -45.93 36.18 8.54
N GLY A 3 -44.91 36.17 9.39
CA GLY A 3 -43.62 35.55 9.06
C GLY A 3 -42.40 36.47 8.97
N PRO A 4 -41.26 36.12 9.61
CA PRO A 4 -40.21 37.07 9.98
C PRO A 4 -38.94 36.98 9.10
N SER A 5 -38.17 38.07 9.10
CA SER A 5 -36.77 38.12 8.68
C SER A 5 -35.84 37.73 9.84
N SER A 6 -35.14 36.60 9.72
CA SER A 6 -33.96 36.31 10.53
C SER A 6 -32.94 35.53 9.70
N SER A 7 -31.96 36.27 9.15
CA SER A 7 -30.74 35.71 8.59
C SER A 7 -29.89 35.12 9.71
N GLY A 8 -29.95 33.80 9.88
CA GLY A 8 -29.07 33.06 10.79
C GLY A 8 -27.60 33.07 10.34
N PRO A 9 -26.65 32.74 11.23
CA PRO A 9 -25.21 32.78 10.95
C PRO A 9 -24.80 31.65 9.99
N MET A 10 -24.89 31.98 8.71
CA MET A 10 -24.41 31.34 7.49
C MET A 10 -22.98 30.79 7.39
N THR A 11 -22.00 31.20 8.19
CA THR A 11 -20.67 31.34 7.54
C THR A 11 -19.44 31.32 8.45
N LEU A 12 -19.28 30.28 9.27
CA LEU A 12 -17.96 29.99 9.88
C LEU A 12 -17.65 28.49 9.98
N SER A 13 -18.67 27.66 10.25
CA SER A 13 -18.51 26.20 10.37
C SER A 13 -18.34 25.51 9.01
N ILE A 14 -19.00 26.00 7.97
CA ILE A 14 -18.91 25.49 6.60
C ILE A 14 -17.55 25.83 5.99
N LEU A 15 -17.04 27.06 6.22
CA LEU A 15 -15.71 27.49 5.78
C LEU A 15 -14.60 26.68 6.46
N LYS A 16 -14.70 26.43 7.77
CA LYS A 16 -13.76 25.53 8.46
C LYS A 16 -13.82 24.10 7.91
N LYS A 17 -15.01 23.53 7.73
CA LYS A 17 -15.19 22.19 7.12
C LYS A 17 -14.65 22.11 5.69
N ALA A 18 -14.82 23.16 4.89
CA ALA A 18 -14.29 23.24 3.52
C ALA A 18 -12.76 23.39 3.50
N GLN A 19 -12.17 24.19 4.40
CA GLN A 19 -10.72 24.28 4.57
C GLN A 19 -10.10 22.96 5.00
N THR A 20 -10.72 22.24 5.96
CA THR A 20 -10.24 20.91 6.37
C THR A 20 -10.40 19.88 5.26
N ALA A 21 -11.42 20.00 4.41
CA ALA A 21 -11.64 19.09 3.28
C ALA A 21 -10.68 19.32 2.10
N ALA A 22 -10.23 20.56 1.88
CA ALA A 22 -9.30 20.91 0.80
C ALA A 22 -7.86 20.46 1.08
N MET A 23 -7.43 20.46 2.34
CA MET A 23 -6.09 20.01 2.75
C MET A 23 -5.98 18.49 2.98
N ASN A 24 -7.11 17.75 2.93
CA ASN A 24 -7.18 16.32 3.24
C ASN A 24 -7.17 15.40 2.00
N LYS A 25 -6.96 15.96 0.81
CA LYS A 25 -6.96 15.18 -0.43
C LYS A 25 -5.54 15.10 -0.98
N ILE A 26 -4.92 13.95 -0.79
CA ILE A 26 -3.87 13.50 -1.71
C ILE A 26 -4.56 13.37 -3.06
N SER A 27 -4.15 14.17 -4.04
CA SER A 27 -4.69 14.10 -5.40
C SER A 27 -4.41 12.70 -5.96
N GLY A 28 -5.41 12.08 -6.58
CA GLY A 28 -5.27 10.76 -7.21
C GLY A 28 -5.83 9.55 -6.46
N VAL A 29 -6.12 9.65 -5.15
CA VAL A 29 -6.69 8.52 -4.40
C VAL A 29 -8.19 8.35 -4.72
N ARG A 30 -8.54 7.29 -5.47
CA ARG A 30 -9.93 6.96 -5.84
C ARG A 30 -10.46 5.82 -4.98
N LYS A 31 -11.64 6.00 -4.40
CA LYS A 31 -12.32 4.95 -3.62
C LYS A 31 -12.81 3.85 -4.55
N LEU A 32 -12.35 2.62 -4.34
CA LEU A 32 -12.96 1.44 -4.96
C LEU A 32 -14.04 0.85 -4.06
N ARG A 33 -14.96 0.13 -4.68
CA ARG A 33 -15.93 -0.68 -3.95
C ARG A 33 -15.22 -1.93 -3.45
N ALA A 34 -15.34 -2.22 -2.15
CA ALA A 34 -14.77 -3.44 -1.58
C ALA A 34 -15.30 -4.67 -2.33
N PRO A 35 -14.44 -5.68 -2.61
CA PRO A 35 -14.89 -6.93 -3.19
C PRO A 35 -15.95 -7.56 -2.29
N SER A 36 -17.06 -8.01 -2.89
CA SER A 36 -18.02 -8.85 -2.19
C SER A 36 -17.43 -10.26 -2.09
N HIS A 37 -16.81 -10.58 -0.95
CA HIS A 37 -16.44 -11.95 -0.64
C HIS A 37 -17.66 -12.64 -0.01
N ASP A 38 -18.17 -13.71 -0.63
CA ASP A 38 -19.27 -14.54 -0.14
C ASP A 38 -18.86 -15.40 1.08
N GLY A 39 -18.16 -14.80 2.03
CA GLY A 39 -17.67 -15.43 3.26
C GLY A 39 -16.40 -16.28 3.11
N HIS A 40 -15.94 -16.57 1.89
CA HIS A 40 -14.72 -17.34 1.65
C HIS A 40 -13.68 -16.53 0.86
N VAL A 41 -12.47 -16.41 1.40
CA VAL A 41 -11.32 -15.80 0.71
C VAL A 41 -10.61 -16.90 -0.08
N PRO A 42 -10.41 -16.75 -1.41
CA PRO A 42 -9.66 -17.70 -2.23
C PRO A 42 -8.27 -18.01 -1.67
N GLU A 43 -7.67 -19.12 -2.13
CA GLU A 43 -6.36 -19.57 -1.66
C GLU A 43 -5.29 -18.48 -1.76
N TYR A 44 -5.23 -17.72 -2.86
CA TYR A 44 -4.25 -16.64 -3.03
C TYR A 44 -4.86 -15.24 -2.84
N GLY A 45 -5.96 -15.15 -2.08
CA GLY A 45 -6.68 -13.89 -1.85
C GLY A 45 -7.65 -13.52 -2.98
N VAL A 46 -7.30 -13.86 -4.22
CA VAL A 46 -8.14 -13.72 -5.42
C VAL A 46 -8.20 -15.01 -6.24
N ASN A 47 -9.16 -15.08 -7.18
CA ASN A 47 -9.31 -16.24 -8.06
C ASN A 47 -8.19 -16.27 -9.11
N CYS A 48 -7.43 -17.37 -9.14
CA CYS A 48 -6.30 -17.55 -10.06
C CYS A 48 -6.50 -18.81 -10.94
N ALA A 49 -5.73 -18.91 -12.01
CA ALA A 49 -5.57 -20.16 -12.77
C ALA A 49 -4.90 -21.23 -11.89
N ARG A 50 -5.19 -22.51 -12.13
CA ARG A 50 -4.69 -23.63 -11.27
C ARG A 50 -3.18 -23.76 -11.34
N GLU A 51 -2.60 -23.43 -12.49
CA GLU A 51 -1.18 -23.53 -12.80
C GLU A 51 -0.33 -22.55 -11.98
N ILE A 52 -0.94 -21.53 -11.36
CA ILE A 52 -0.24 -20.53 -10.54
C ILE A 52 0.53 -21.19 -9.39
N ALA A 53 0.02 -22.29 -8.84
CA ALA A 53 0.63 -23.00 -7.72
C ALA A 53 2.09 -23.40 -7.98
N VAL A 54 2.44 -23.73 -9.23
CA VAL A 54 3.82 -24.08 -9.62
C VAL A 54 4.76 -22.90 -9.43
N HIS A 55 4.28 -21.68 -9.71
CA HIS A 55 5.05 -20.46 -9.55
C HIS A 55 5.05 -19.96 -8.10
N MET A 56 3.92 -20.10 -7.39
CA MET A 56 3.81 -19.69 -5.98
C MET A 56 4.70 -20.53 -5.05
N ASN A 57 4.99 -21.79 -5.41
CA ASN A 57 5.92 -22.63 -4.65
C ASN A 57 7.39 -22.15 -4.71
N ARG A 58 7.71 -21.17 -5.54
CA ARG A 58 9.06 -20.62 -5.73
C ARG A 58 9.25 -19.24 -5.10
N LEU A 59 8.30 -18.78 -4.29
CA LEU A 59 8.40 -17.46 -3.63
C LEU A 59 9.51 -17.37 -2.58
N ASP A 60 10.06 -18.50 -2.15
CA ASP A 60 11.19 -18.56 -1.23
C ASP A 60 12.53 -18.51 -1.99
N ASP A 61 12.52 -18.65 -3.32
CA ASP A 61 13.69 -18.62 -4.19
C ASP A 61 13.95 -17.21 -4.75
N TRP A 62 15.20 -16.94 -5.12
CA TRP A 62 15.52 -15.75 -5.92
C TRP A 62 15.02 -15.89 -7.36
N GLY A 63 14.44 -14.81 -7.89
CA GLY A 63 13.98 -14.74 -9.29
C GLY A 63 12.77 -15.60 -9.60
N PRO A 64 11.64 -15.49 -8.86
CA PRO A 64 10.39 -16.08 -9.31
C PRO A 64 9.92 -15.40 -10.61
N ASP A 65 9.13 -16.12 -11.39
CA ASP A 65 8.53 -15.56 -12.61
C ASP A 65 7.29 -14.73 -12.25
N VAL A 66 7.52 -13.49 -11.78
CA VAL A 66 6.47 -12.56 -11.35
C VAL A 66 5.52 -12.21 -12.51
N PHE A 67 6.04 -12.14 -13.74
CA PHE A 67 5.22 -11.92 -14.93
C PHE A 67 4.25 -13.07 -15.16
N LYS A 68 4.71 -14.32 -15.01
CA LYS A 68 3.82 -15.48 -15.14
C LYS A 68 2.79 -15.56 -14.02
N ILE A 69 3.16 -15.16 -12.80
CA ILE A 69 2.22 -15.01 -11.69
C ILE A 69 1.16 -13.94 -12.03
N ASP A 70 1.56 -12.84 -12.66
CA ASP A 70 0.64 -11.79 -13.11
C ASP A 70 -0.38 -12.30 -14.13
N ASP A 71 0.09 -12.99 -15.17
CA ASP A 71 -0.78 -13.59 -16.19
C ASP A 71 -1.80 -14.55 -15.57
N LEU A 72 -1.34 -15.43 -14.67
CA LEU A 72 -2.16 -16.49 -14.08
C LEU A 72 -3.10 -15.97 -12.98
N SER A 73 -2.82 -14.79 -12.42
CA SER A 73 -3.67 -14.09 -11.44
C SER A 73 -4.60 -13.06 -12.06
N LYS A 74 -4.53 -12.85 -13.38
CA LYS A 74 -5.29 -11.81 -14.13
C LYS A 74 -4.93 -10.39 -13.68
N ASN A 75 -3.64 -10.07 -13.71
CA ASN A 75 -3.10 -8.77 -13.32
C ASN A 75 -3.24 -8.45 -11.83
N HIS A 76 -3.09 -9.49 -10.99
CA HIS A 76 -3.16 -9.38 -9.54
C HIS A 76 -1.88 -9.86 -8.84
N SER A 77 -0.72 -9.74 -9.51
CA SER A 77 0.57 -10.22 -8.99
C SER A 77 0.92 -9.64 -7.61
N LEU A 78 0.71 -8.33 -7.38
CA LEU A 78 1.00 -7.70 -6.09
C LEU A 78 0.09 -8.25 -5.00
N THR A 79 -1.20 -8.40 -5.31
CA THR A 79 -2.18 -8.94 -4.37
C THR A 79 -1.86 -10.40 -4.00
N VAL A 80 -1.68 -11.28 -4.99
CA VAL A 80 -1.49 -12.72 -4.74
C VAL A 80 -0.17 -13.02 -4.03
N ILE A 81 0.92 -12.36 -4.43
CA ILE A 81 2.23 -12.54 -3.82
C ILE A 81 2.18 -12.05 -2.38
N THR A 82 1.84 -10.78 -2.14
CA THR A 82 1.85 -10.21 -0.79
C THR A 82 0.95 -10.99 0.18
N PHE A 83 -0.25 -11.36 -0.27
CA PHE A 83 -1.16 -12.18 0.54
C PHE A 83 -0.57 -13.55 0.90
N THR A 84 0.13 -14.18 -0.04
CA THR A 84 0.78 -15.48 0.17
C THR A 84 1.94 -15.36 1.14
N LEU A 85 2.77 -14.31 1.03
CA LEU A 85 3.86 -14.06 1.97
C LEU A 85 3.34 -13.87 3.41
N PHE A 86 2.21 -13.17 3.59
CA PHE A 86 1.56 -13.01 4.89
C PHE A 86 1.09 -14.35 5.45
N ARG A 87 0.62 -15.26 4.59
CA ARG A 87 0.21 -16.61 4.99
C ARG A 87 1.40 -17.49 5.38
N GLN A 88 2.41 -17.58 4.52
CA GLN A 88 3.60 -18.41 4.74
C GLN A 88 4.32 -18.02 6.03
N ARG A 89 4.38 -16.72 6.32
CA ARG A 89 4.98 -16.19 7.55
C ARG A 89 4.03 -16.14 8.75
N ASN A 90 2.83 -16.73 8.64
CA ASN A 90 1.85 -16.83 9.72
C ASN A 90 1.42 -15.45 10.31
N LEU A 91 1.56 -14.36 9.55
CA LEU A 91 1.30 -12.99 10.01
C LEU A 91 -0.19 -12.77 10.33
N PHE A 92 -1.09 -13.48 9.63
CA PHE A 92 -2.53 -13.45 9.92
C PHE A 92 -2.85 -13.85 11.36
N LYS A 93 -2.18 -14.89 11.86
CA LYS A 93 -2.40 -15.39 13.21
C LYS A 93 -1.70 -14.51 14.24
N ILE A 94 -0.46 -14.12 13.98
CA ILE A 94 0.37 -13.34 14.91
C ILE A 94 -0.25 -11.97 15.20
N PHE A 95 -0.79 -11.32 14.18
CA PHE A 95 -1.35 -9.96 14.28
C PHE A 95 -2.87 -9.90 14.19
N GLU A 96 -3.54 -11.06 14.23
CA GLU A 96 -5.00 -11.18 14.13
C GLU A 96 -5.56 -10.44 12.90
N ILE A 97 -4.86 -10.53 11.76
CA ILE A 97 -5.24 -9.83 10.53
C ILE A 97 -6.38 -10.58 9.86
N HIS A 98 -7.49 -9.89 9.60
CA HIS A 98 -8.58 -10.42 8.79
C HIS A 98 -8.17 -10.51 7.31
N GLN A 99 -8.16 -11.72 6.76
CA GLN A 99 -7.74 -12.00 5.38
C GLN A 99 -8.52 -11.16 4.34
N SER A 100 -9.83 -11.01 4.50
CA SER A 100 -10.67 -10.21 3.60
C SER A 100 -10.35 -8.72 3.63
N THR A 101 -9.99 -8.18 4.81
CA THR A 101 -9.56 -6.79 4.98
C THR A 101 -8.22 -6.56 4.30
N LEU A 102 -7.27 -7.49 4.43
CA LEU A 102 -6.00 -7.41 3.70
C LEU A 102 -6.20 -7.48 2.19
N VAL A 103 -7.01 -8.41 1.68
CA VAL A 103 -7.31 -8.51 0.23
C VAL A 103 -7.95 -7.22 -0.28
N THR A 104 -8.88 -6.64 0.48
CA THR A 104 -9.50 -5.35 0.12
C THR A 104 -8.46 -4.24 0.07
N TYR A 105 -7.54 -4.18 1.04
CA TYR A 105 -6.44 -3.22 1.02
C TYR A 105 -5.52 -3.42 -0.19
N LEU A 106 -5.07 -4.65 -0.45
CA LEU A 106 -4.13 -4.97 -1.53
C LEU A 106 -4.73 -4.69 -2.91
N LEU A 107 -6.00 -5.01 -3.14
CA LEU A 107 -6.67 -4.66 -4.40
C LEU A 107 -6.80 -3.15 -4.60
N ASN A 108 -7.01 -2.39 -3.53
CA ASN A 108 -6.96 -0.93 -3.59
C ASN A 108 -5.54 -0.44 -3.88
N LEU A 109 -4.53 -0.98 -3.20
CA LEU A 109 -3.13 -0.63 -3.40
C LEU A 109 -2.70 -0.88 -4.85
N GLU A 110 -2.95 -2.09 -5.36
CA GLU A 110 -2.62 -2.51 -6.72
C GLU A 110 -3.29 -1.63 -7.79
N HIS A 111 -4.54 -1.22 -7.57
CA HIS A 111 -5.22 -0.26 -8.44
C HIS A 111 -4.58 1.14 -8.47
N HIS A 112 -3.92 1.55 -7.39
CA HIS A 112 -3.25 2.85 -7.32
C HIS A 112 -1.84 2.83 -7.93
N TYR A 113 -1.30 1.67 -8.30
CA TYR A 113 -0.16 1.62 -9.20
C TYR A 113 -0.60 2.01 -10.61
N ARG A 114 0.06 3.01 -11.19
CA ARG A 114 -0.24 3.48 -12.54
C ARG A 114 0.28 2.51 -13.59
N ASN A 115 -0.31 2.55 -14.78
CA ASN A 115 0.13 1.76 -15.93
C ASN A 115 1.42 2.35 -16.54
N ASN A 116 2.51 2.28 -15.79
CA ASN A 116 3.85 2.62 -16.23
C ASN A 116 4.55 1.38 -16.83
N HIS A 117 5.55 1.59 -17.68
CA HIS A 117 6.36 0.49 -18.21
C HIS A 117 7.16 -0.27 -17.15
N TYR A 118 7.56 0.40 -16.05
CA TYR A 118 8.38 -0.20 -15.00
C TYR A 118 7.76 -0.05 -13.61
N HIS A 119 7.66 1.18 -13.07
CA HIS A 119 7.10 1.47 -11.74
C HIS A 119 5.57 1.25 -11.69
N ASN A 120 5.15 0.00 -11.79
CA ASN A 120 3.79 -0.50 -11.74
C ASN A 120 3.67 -1.59 -10.65
N PHE A 121 2.50 -2.20 -10.50
CA PHE A 121 2.28 -3.18 -9.43
C PHE A 121 3.11 -4.47 -9.59
N ILE A 122 3.55 -4.83 -10.81
CA ILE A 122 4.41 -6.00 -11.03
C ILE A 122 5.78 -5.76 -10.40
N HIS A 123 6.37 -4.56 -10.59
CA HIS A 123 7.60 -4.15 -9.93
C HIS A 123 7.46 -4.17 -8.40
N ALA A 124 6.35 -3.65 -7.87
CA ALA A 124 6.08 -3.73 -6.43
C ALA A 124 5.96 -5.16 -5.91
N ALA A 125 5.37 -6.06 -6.70
CA ALA A 125 5.24 -7.47 -6.35
C ALA A 125 6.61 -8.18 -6.30
N ASP A 126 7.48 -7.87 -7.26
CA ASP A 126 8.87 -8.36 -7.32
C ASP A 126 9.69 -7.87 -6.13
N VAL A 127 9.60 -6.59 -5.78
CA VAL A 127 10.30 -6.04 -4.60
C VAL A 127 9.77 -6.64 -3.31
N ALA A 128 8.45 -6.79 -3.14
CA ALA A 128 7.86 -7.42 -1.95
C ALA A 128 8.33 -8.87 -1.76
N GLN A 129 8.44 -9.63 -2.86
CA GLN A 129 8.97 -11.00 -2.83
C GLN A 129 10.48 -11.03 -2.58
N SER A 130 11.25 -10.14 -3.22
CA SER A 130 12.69 -10.04 -3.00
C SER A 130 13.02 -9.70 -1.55
N MET A 131 12.24 -8.80 -0.92
CA MET A 131 12.33 -8.52 0.51
C MET A 131 12.09 -9.76 1.36
N HIS A 132 11.11 -10.59 0.99
CA HIS A 132 10.88 -11.86 1.66
C HIS A 132 12.10 -12.79 1.58
N VAL A 133 12.71 -12.95 0.42
CA VAL A 133 13.90 -13.82 0.26
C VAL A 133 15.09 -13.29 1.05
N LEU A 134 15.32 -11.97 1.03
CA LEU A 134 16.38 -11.34 1.82
C LEU A 134 16.20 -11.62 3.32
N LEU A 135 14.97 -11.49 3.83
CA LEU A 135 14.65 -11.80 5.23
C LEU A 135 14.78 -13.29 5.59
N MET A 136 14.83 -14.20 4.61
CA MET A 136 15.12 -15.62 4.83
C MET A 136 16.61 -15.94 4.91
N SER A 137 17.49 -14.97 4.68
CA SER A 137 18.93 -15.20 4.74
C SER A 137 19.33 -15.82 6.09
N PRO A 138 20.11 -16.93 6.10
CA PRO A 138 20.49 -17.60 7.35
C PRO A 138 21.15 -16.68 8.38
N VAL A 139 21.89 -15.66 7.92
CA VAL A 139 22.55 -14.69 8.82
C VAL A 139 21.58 -13.72 9.49
N LEU A 140 20.33 -13.64 9.02
CA LEU A 140 19.26 -12.79 9.56
C LEU A 140 18.20 -13.60 10.33
N THR A 141 18.44 -14.90 10.52
CA THR A 141 17.54 -15.78 11.28
C THR A 141 17.41 -15.27 12.72
N GLU A 142 16.17 -15.12 13.19
CA GLU A 142 15.84 -14.60 14.54
C GLU A 142 16.35 -13.19 14.87
N VAL A 143 16.84 -12.44 13.87
CA VAL A 143 17.30 -11.05 14.07
C VAL A 143 16.13 -10.08 14.14
N PHE A 144 15.12 -10.28 13.27
CA PHE A 144 13.97 -9.38 13.16
C PHE A 144 12.75 -9.93 13.90
N SER A 145 12.03 -9.04 14.56
CA SER A 145 10.70 -9.32 15.11
C SER A 145 9.68 -9.51 14.00
N ASP A 146 8.57 -10.20 14.31
CA ASP A 146 7.45 -10.37 13.37
C ASP A 146 6.90 -9.01 12.87
N LEU A 147 6.99 -7.95 13.69
CA LEU A 147 6.51 -6.62 13.33
C LEU A 147 7.43 -5.95 12.31
N GLU A 148 8.74 -6.15 12.42
CA GLU A 148 9.73 -5.67 11.46
C GLU A 148 9.61 -6.44 10.14
N VAL A 149 9.36 -7.75 10.19
CA VAL A 149 9.08 -8.58 9.01
C VAL A 149 7.80 -8.12 8.30
N LEU A 150 6.71 -7.88 9.05
CA LEU A 150 5.46 -7.33 8.51
C LEU A 150 5.71 -5.96 7.85
N ALA A 151 6.44 -5.08 8.53
CA ALA A 151 6.76 -3.74 8.04
C ALA A 151 7.61 -3.78 6.75
N ALA A 152 8.59 -4.68 6.68
CA ALA A 152 9.48 -4.80 5.54
C ALA A 152 8.78 -5.28 4.27
N ILE A 153 7.93 -6.31 4.38
CA ILE A 153 7.13 -6.81 3.26
C ILE A 153 6.13 -5.73 2.81
N PHE A 154 5.47 -5.06 3.77
CA PHE A 154 4.56 -3.97 3.47
C PHE A 154 5.28 -2.80 2.78
N ALA A 155 6.46 -2.41 3.25
CA ALA A 155 7.26 -1.35 2.63
C ALA A 155 7.57 -1.69 1.17
N GLY A 156 8.03 -2.92 0.87
CA GLY A 156 8.25 -3.36 -0.50
C GLY A 156 7.00 -3.28 -1.37
N ALA A 157 5.84 -3.69 -0.85
CA ALA A 157 4.57 -3.64 -1.58
C ALA A 157 4.08 -2.21 -1.90
N VAL A 158 4.46 -1.20 -1.11
CA VAL A 158 3.93 0.16 -1.24
C VAL A 158 4.94 1.19 -1.75
N HIS A 159 6.22 0.83 -1.88
CA HIS A 159 7.30 1.81 -2.02
C HIS A 159 7.18 2.72 -3.24
N ASP A 160 6.46 2.32 -4.29
CA ASP A 160 6.28 3.07 -5.55
C ASP A 160 4.80 3.33 -5.90
N VAL A 161 3.87 3.20 -4.94
CA VAL A 161 2.44 3.37 -5.23
C VAL A 161 2.12 4.78 -5.77
N ASP A 162 1.32 4.86 -6.83
CA ASP A 162 0.98 6.11 -7.54
C ASP A 162 2.18 6.83 -8.21
N HIS A 163 3.29 6.11 -8.48
CA HIS A 163 4.41 6.65 -9.24
C HIS A 163 3.97 7.21 -10.62
N PRO A 164 4.32 8.46 -10.98
CA PRO A 164 3.80 9.12 -12.19
C PRO A 164 4.56 8.78 -13.48
N GLY A 165 5.66 8.03 -13.37
CA GLY A 165 6.54 7.67 -14.49
C GLY A 165 7.66 8.68 -14.76
N PHE A 166 7.84 9.65 -13.87
CA PHE A 166 8.89 10.66 -13.92
C PHE A 166 9.73 10.61 -12.63
N THR A 167 10.95 11.16 -12.67
CA THR A 167 11.85 11.23 -11.51
C THR A 167 11.54 12.42 -10.61
N ASN A 168 12.05 12.38 -9.36
CA ASN A 168 12.03 13.54 -8.44
C ASN A 168 12.55 14.82 -9.12
N GLN A 169 13.70 14.74 -9.82
CA GLN A 169 14.28 15.89 -10.52
C GLN A 169 13.36 16.48 -11.59
N TYR A 170 12.63 15.65 -12.33
CA TYR A 170 11.66 16.13 -13.33
C TYR A 170 10.50 16.88 -12.65
N LEU A 171 9.99 16.35 -11.55
CA LEU A 171 8.90 16.96 -10.78
C LEU A 171 9.31 18.32 -10.17
N ILE A 172 10.56 18.42 -9.70
CA ILE A 172 11.15 19.66 -9.18
C ILE A 172 11.30 20.69 -10.31
N ASN A 173 11.93 20.30 -11.42
CA ASN A 173 12.18 21.19 -12.56
C ASN A 173 10.90 21.73 -13.20
N SER A 174 9.80 20.99 -13.10
CA SER A 174 8.49 21.38 -13.64
C SER A 174 7.61 22.16 -12.65
N ASN A 175 8.09 22.43 -11.43
CA ASN A 175 7.30 23.02 -10.34
C ASN A 175 5.98 22.26 -10.10
N SER A 176 6.04 20.93 -10.12
CA SER A 176 4.86 20.10 -9.90
C SER A 176 4.25 20.33 -8.52
N GLU A 177 2.93 20.09 -8.37
CA GLU A 177 2.26 20.20 -7.08
C GLU A 177 2.88 19.31 -6.00
N LEU A 178 3.37 18.12 -6.37
CA LEU A 178 4.04 17.22 -5.43
C LEU A 178 5.38 17.79 -4.97
N ALA A 179 6.18 18.34 -5.88
CA ALA A 179 7.47 18.96 -5.52
C ALA A 179 7.27 20.15 -4.56
N ILE A 180 6.27 20.99 -4.84
CA ILE A 180 5.87 22.10 -3.95
C ILE A 180 5.39 21.56 -2.59
N MET A 181 4.56 20.51 -2.57
CA MET A 181 4.01 19.93 -1.34
C MET A 181 5.10 19.36 -0.42
N TYR A 182 6.07 18.68 -1.01
CA TYR A 182 7.15 18.00 -0.29
C TYR A 182 8.45 18.82 -0.20
N ASN A 183 8.42 20.08 -0.66
CA ASN A 183 9.54 21.02 -0.62
C ASN A 183 10.81 20.43 -1.26
N ASP A 184 10.66 19.78 -2.41
CA ASP A 184 11.74 19.17 -3.20
C ASP A 184 12.50 18.00 -2.53
N GLU A 185 12.14 17.60 -1.30
CA GLU A 185 12.80 16.54 -0.54
C GLU A 185 12.08 15.20 -0.70
N SER A 186 12.77 14.16 -1.20
CA SER A 186 12.23 12.79 -1.39
C SER A 186 10.77 12.78 -1.89
N VAL A 187 10.51 13.57 -2.95
CA VAL A 187 9.15 13.99 -3.35
C VAL A 187 8.23 12.79 -3.58
N LEU A 188 8.72 11.81 -4.35
CA LEU A 188 7.96 10.61 -4.68
C LEU A 188 7.85 9.66 -3.49
N GLU A 189 8.93 9.43 -2.76
CA GLU A 189 8.94 8.51 -1.62
C GLU A 189 8.00 8.99 -0.50
N GLN A 190 7.93 10.30 -0.26
CA GLN A 190 6.94 10.88 0.65
C GLN A 190 5.51 10.72 0.12
N HIS A 191 5.30 10.88 -1.18
CA HIS A 191 3.99 10.67 -1.83
C HIS A 191 3.52 9.21 -1.72
N HIS A 192 4.39 8.25 -2.02
CA HIS A 192 4.12 6.81 -1.91
C HIS A 192 3.65 6.44 -0.50
N LEU A 193 4.37 6.92 0.53
CA LEU A 193 3.97 6.76 1.93
C LEU A 193 2.61 7.40 2.24
N ALA A 194 2.39 8.62 1.78
CA ALA A 194 1.14 9.34 2.03
C ALA A 194 -0.05 8.56 1.44
N VAL A 195 0.05 8.07 0.20
CA VAL A 195 -0.96 7.24 -0.46
C VAL A 195 -1.18 5.93 0.31
N ALA A 196 -0.10 5.17 0.58
CA ALA A 196 -0.16 3.87 1.23
C ALA A 196 -0.90 3.92 2.58
N PHE A 197 -0.59 4.90 3.42
CA PHE A 197 -1.25 5.09 4.71
C PHE A 197 -2.64 5.72 4.60
N LYS A 198 -2.92 6.47 3.53
CA LYS A 198 -4.26 6.99 3.28
C LYS A 198 -5.23 5.88 2.94
N LEU A 199 -4.81 4.89 2.15
CA LEU A 199 -5.62 3.73 1.77
C LEU A 199 -6.07 2.90 2.98
N LEU A 200 -5.29 2.85 4.07
CA LEU A 200 -5.72 2.19 5.32
C LEU A 200 -6.97 2.84 5.95
N GLN A 201 -7.28 4.10 5.61
CA GLN A 201 -8.44 4.82 6.13
C GLN A 201 -9.71 4.60 5.29
N ASP A 202 -9.61 3.90 4.16
CA ASP A 202 -10.77 3.54 3.35
C ASP A 202 -11.57 2.40 3.97
N SER A 203 -12.82 2.26 3.53
CA SER A 203 -13.76 1.28 4.09
C SER A 203 -13.19 -0.13 3.94
N ASN A 204 -13.16 -0.89 5.04
CA ASN A 204 -12.64 -2.27 5.08
C ASN A 204 -11.19 -2.44 4.60
N CYS A 205 -10.36 -1.40 4.71
CA CYS A 205 -8.94 -1.45 4.32
C CYS A 205 -7.97 -1.48 5.51
N ASP A 206 -8.43 -1.19 6.73
CA ASP A 206 -7.57 -1.18 7.92
C ASP A 206 -7.25 -2.61 8.42
N PHE A 207 -6.36 -3.31 7.71
CA PHE A 207 -5.93 -4.65 8.10
C PHE A 207 -5.03 -4.66 9.36
N LEU A 208 -4.62 -3.47 9.84
CA LEU A 208 -3.80 -3.27 11.04
C LEU A 208 -4.65 -2.93 12.28
N ALA A 209 -5.97 -3.02 12.21
CA ALA A 209 -6.89 -2.58 13.26
C ALA A 209 -6.65 -3.26 14.62
N ASN A 210 -6.20 -4.52 14.62
CA ASN A 210 -5.96 -5.31 15.83
C ASN A 210 -4.57 -5.11 16.43
N LEU A 211 -3.68 -4.36 15.77
CA LEU A 211 -2.40 -3.98 16.37
C LEU A 211 -2.61 -2.98 17.52
N SER A 212 -1.86 -3.15 18.60
CA SER A 212 -1.82 -2.15 19.67
C SER A 212 -1.32 -0.79 19.16
N LYS A 213 -1.68 0.29 19.86
CA LYS A 213 -1.22 1.64 19.51
C LYS A 213 0.32 1.73 19.40
N LYS A 214 1.04 1.04 20.28
CA LYS A 214 2.52 0.99 20.25
C LYS A 214 3.02 0.29 18.99
N GLN A 215 2.46 -0.88 18.66
CA GLN A 215 2.82 -1.60 17.43
C GLN A 215 2.51 -0.78 16.18
N ARG A 216 1.35 -0.10 16.10
CA ARG A 216 1.01 0.74 14.94
C ARG A 216 1.99 1.90 14.74
N LEU A 217 2.42 2.54 15.83
CA LEU A 217 3.43 3.60 15.77
C LEU A 217 4.79 3.08 15.32
N GLN A 218 5.22 1.93 15.86
CA GLN A 218 6.49 1.30 15.48
C GLN A 218 6.46 0.82 14.02
N PHE A 219 5.41 0.12 13.61
CA PHE A 219 5.19 -0.29 12.23
C PHE A 219 5.24 0.92 11.28
N ARG A 220 4.50 1.99 11.58
CA ARG A 220 4.50 3.20 10.77
C ARG A 220 5.90 3.81 10.65
N LYS A 221 6.65 3.86 11.75
CA LYS A 221 8.02 4.38 11.75
C LYS A 221 8.94 3.55 10.84
N ILE A 222 8.95 2.22 11.00
CA ILE A 222 9.80 1.32 10.20
C ILE A 222 9.49 1.48 8.72
N VAL A 223 8.19 1.47 8.34
CA VAL A 223 7.79 1.62 6.94
C VAL A 223 8.21 2.97 6.36
N ILE A 224 8.05 4.07 7.11
CA ILE A 224 8.51 5.39 6.67
C ILE A 224 10.02 5.38 6.45
N ASP A 225 10.79 4.87 7.42
CA ASP A 225 12.25 4.84 7.34
C ASP A 225 12.71 4.00 6.13
N MET A 226 12.06 2.86 5.86
CA MET A 226 12.40 1.98 4.74
C MET A 226 12.07 2.56 3.37
N VAL A 227 10.86 3.11 3.18
CA VAL A 227 10.47 3.69 1.87
C VAL A 227 11.25 4.98 1.61
N LEU A 228 11.50 5.81 2.63
CA LEU A 228 12.35 6.98 2.44
C LEU A 228 13.80 6.60 2.06
N ALA A 229 14.26 5.40 2.39
CA ALA A 229 15.59 4.92 2.03
C ALA A 229 15.68 4.38 0.58
N THR A 230 14.58 4.31 -0.17
CA THR A 230 14.61 3.97 -1.60
C THR A 230 14.90 5.17 -2.49
N ASP A 231 14.92 6.38 -1.93
CA ASP A 231 15.39 7.58 -2.62
C ASP A 231 16.88 7.44 -2.94
N MET A 232 17.19 7.36 -4.23
CA MET A 232 18.56 7.16 -4.73
C MET A 232 19.53 8.32 -4.44
N SER A 233 19.04 9.44 -3.90
CA SER A 233 19.88 10.56 -3.46
C SER A 233 20.46 10.42 -2.06
N LYS A 234 20.11 9.35 -1.32
CA LYS A 234 20.57 9.10 0.05
C LYS A 234 21.82 8.25 0.18
#